data_AF-A0A5C6XIQ0-F1
#
_entry.id   AF-A0A5C6XIQ0-F1
#
_cell.length_a   1.000
_cell.length_b   1.000
_cell.length_c   1.000
_cell.angle_alpha   90.00
_cell.angle_beta   90.00
_cell.angle_gamma   90.00
#
_symmetry.space_group_name_H-M   'P 1'
#
loop_
_entity.id
_entity.type
_entity.pdbx_description
1 polymer ?
#
loop_
_entity_poly.entity_id
_entity_poly.type
_entity_poly.pdbx_seq_one_letter_code
_entity_poly.pdbx_strand_id
1 'polypeptide(L)' 'MAELKTKIDNIKNLWKQINNKTAFIIECSSAVDRSANTLHNHWFARFWQVPNEKQDEVIIYMQKWIFNQK' A
#
# COMPACT_ATOMS: atom_id res chain seq x y z
N MET A 1 -25.14 8.83 -3.72
CA MET A 1 -24.17 8.68 -4.84
C MET A 1 -22.94 8.00 -4.27
N ALA A 2 -22.57 6.81 -4.74
CA ALA A 2 -21.36 6.16 -4.25
C ALA A 2 -20.14 6.91 -4.79
N GLU A 3 -19.40 7.60 -3.91
CA GLU A 3 -18.20 8.35 -4.28
C GLU A 3 -17.22 7.45 -5.04
N LEU A 4 -16.74 7.93 -6.19
CA LEU A 4 -15.60 7.33 -6.88
C LEU A 4 -14.38 7.42 -5.93
N LYS A 5 -14.12 6.35 -5.17
CA LYS A 5 -12.92 6.25 -4.34
C LYS A 5 -11.69 6.25 -5.26
N THR A 6 -10.82 7.24 -5.12
CA THR A 6 -9.55 7.25 -5.84
C THR A 6 -8.72 6.01 -5.48
N LYS A 7 -7.78 5.60 -6.32
CA LYS A 7 -6.85 4.50 -6.00
C LYS A 7 -6.09 4.76 -4.69
N ILE A 8 -5.76 6.02 -4.42
CA ILE A 8 -5.15 6.44 -3.15
C ILE A 8 -6.10 6.24 -1.97
N ASP A 9 -7.39 6.56 -2.10
CA ASP A 9 -8.37 6.26 -1.05
C ASP A 9 -8.55 4.76 -0.83
N ASN A 10 -8.46 3.95 -1.89
CA ASN A 10 -8.44 2.50 -1.76
C ASN A 10 -7.20 2.03 -0.98
N ILE A 11 -6.01 2.51 -1.34
CA ILE A 11 -4.75 2.20 -0.64
C ILE A 11 -4.84 2.59 0.85
N LYS A 12 -5.38 3.77 1.17
CA LYS A 12 -5.62 4.20 2.56
C LYS A 12 -6.55 3.24 3.32
N ASN A 13 -7.61 2.77 2.67
CA ASN A 13 -8.56 1.84 3.28
C ASN A 13 -7.94 0.44 3.47
N LEU A 14 -7.14 -0.03 2.53
CA LEU A 14 -6.41 -1.30 2.66
C LEU A 14 -5.33 -1.22 3.74
N TRP A 15 -4.63 -0.08 3.87
CA TRP A 15 -3.61 0.11 4.90
C TRP A 15 -4.13 -0.07 6.32
N LYS A 16 -5.37 0.39 6.58
CA LYS A 16 -6.03 0.22 7.88
C LYS A 16 -6.27 -1.25 8.24
N GLN A 17 -6.36 -2.13 7.25
CA GLN A 17 -6.62 -3.55 7.43
C GLN A 17 -5.33 -4.36 7.63
N ILE A 18 -4.15 -3.77 7.42
CA ILE A 18 -2.86 -4.45 7.60
C ILE A 18 -2.47 -4.47 9.08
N ASN A 19 -2.36 -5.67 9.66
CA ASN A 19 -1.94 -5.89 11.04
C ASN A 19 -0.45 -5.57 11.23
N ASN A 20 0.43 -6.32 10.57
CA ASN A 20 1.88 -6.13 10.66
C ASN A 20 2.40 -5.21 9.54
N LYS A 21 2.29 -3.91 9.77
CA LYS A 21 2.71 -2.86 8.82
C LYS A 21 4.20 -2.90 8.51
N THR A 22 5.03 -3.23 9.49
CA THR A 22 6.49 -3.32 9.31
C THR A 22 6.86 -4.46 8.37
N ALA A 23 6.32 -5.66 8.62
CA ALA A 23 6.57 -6.82 7.75
C ALA A 23 6.04 -6.58 6.33
N PHE A 24 4.84 -5.99 6.21
CA PHE A 24 4.30 -5.62 4.92
C PHE A 24 5.21 -4.65 4.16
N ILE A 25 5.71 -3.58 4.81
CA ILE A 25 6.56 -2.59 4.15
C ILE A 25 7.84 -3.25 3.61
N ILE A 26 8.47 -4.15 4.38
CA ILE A 26 9.68 -4.85 3.98
C ILE A 26 9.40 -5.70 2.73
N GLU A 27 8.35 -6.51 2.75
CA GLU A 27 8.04 -7.41 1.63
C GLU A 27 7.52 -6.66 0.39
N CYS A 28 6.68 -5.65 0.59
CA CYS A 28 6.18 -4.78 -0.47
C CYS A 28 7.33 -4.01 -1.16
N SER A 29 8.34 -3.60 -0.39
CA SER A 29 9.52 -2.92 -0.92
C SER A 29 10.26 -3.76 -1.96
N SER A 30 10.41 -5.06 -1.70
CA SER A 30 10.97 -6.03 -2.63
C SER A 30 10.07 -6.27 -3.84
N ALA A 31 8.75 -6.30 -3.64
CA ALA A 31 7.80 -6.56 -4.72
C ALA A 31 7.72 -5.41 -5.75
N VAL A 32 7.80 -4.16 -5.29
CA VAL A 32 7.64 -2.98 -6.16
C VAL A 32 8.96 -2.36 -6.62
N ASP A 33 10.09 -2.96 -6.26
CA ASP A 33 11.45 -2.48 -6.51
C ASP A 33 11.69 -1.05 -5.99
N ARG A 34 11.39 -0.85 -4.70
CA ARG A 34 11.56 0.44 -4.01
C ARG A 34 12.09 0.23 -2.61
N SER A 35 12.78 1.23 -2.04
CA SER A 35 13.28 1.10 -0.67
C SER A 35 12.15 1.09 0.34
N ALA A 36 12.26 0.26 1.38
CA ALA A 36 11.34 0.24 2.51
C ALA A 36 11.18 1.62 3.17
N ASN A 37 12.26 2.41 3.20
CA ASN A 37 12.26 3.78 3.71
C ASN A 37 11.38 4.71 2.86
N THR A 38 11.43 4.60 1.53
CA THR A 38 10.54 5.36 0.63
C THR A 38 9.08 4.97 0.87
N LEU A 39 8.80 3.68 1.01
CA LEU A 39 7.45 3.21 1.29
C LEU A 39 6.93 3.74 2.62
N HIS A 40 7.73 3.61 3.68
CA HIS A 40 7.39 4.06 5.02
C HIS A 40 7.14 5.57 5.07
N ASN A 41 8.05 6.39 4.54
CA ASN A 41 8.01 7.85 4.73
C ASN A 41 7.18 8.60 3.69
N HIS A 42 7.03 8.07 2.46
CA HIS A 42 6.34 8.78 1.39
C HIS A 42 5.01 8.11 1.01
N TRP A 43 5.00 6.79 0.85
CA TRP A 43 3.84 6.08 0.29
C TRP A 43 2.77 5.75 1.32
N PHE A 44 3.18 5.33 2.52
CA PHE A 44 2.28 4.89 3.60
C PHE A 44 2.34 5.79 4.86
N ALA A 45 2.89 7.00 4.71
CA ALA A 45 2.88 8.05 5.72
C ALA A 45 1.81 9.12 5.42
N ARG A 46 2.06 10.36 5.88
CA ARG A 46 1.13 11.49 5.78
C ARG A 46 0.74 11.84 4.34
N PHE A 47 1.65 11.69 3.37
CA PHE A 47 1.47 12.23 2.03
C PHE A 47 0.85 11.25 1.02
N TRP A 48 0.85 9.94 1.30
CA TRP A 48 0.26 8.92 0.43
C TRP A 48 0.73 8.99 -1.04
N GLN A 49 2.01 9.28 -1.26
CA GLN A 49 2.57 9.59 -2.58
C GLN A 49 2.97 8.33 -3.36
N VAL A 50 2.02 7.42 -3.57
CA VAL A 50 2.24 6.26 -4.45
C VAL A 50 2.17 6.72 -5.91
N PRO A 51 3.23 6.54 -6.72
CA PRO A 51 3.21 6.89 -8.14
C PRO A 51 2.08 6.18 -8.89
N ASN A 52 1.41 6.88 -9.82
CA ASN A 52 0.24 6.34 -10.55
C ASN A 52 0.53 4.99 -11.21
N GLU A 53 1.71 4.81 -11.80
CA GLU A 53 2.16 3.56 -12.44
C GLU A 53 2.30 2.38 -11.47
N LYS A 54 2.47 2.65 -10.16
CA LYS A 54 2.63 1.64 -9.10
C LYS A 54 1.37 1.40 -8.29
N GLN A 55 0.34 2.23 -8.42
CA GLN A 55 -0.85 2.14 -7.58
C GLN A 55 -1.60 0.81 -7.75
N ASP A 56 -1.74 0.29 -8.97
CA ASP A 56 -2.42 -0.99 -9.19
C ASP A 56 -1.64 -2.17 -8.60
N GLU A 57 -0.32 -2.19 -8.80
CA GLU A 57 0.58 -3.20 -8.25
C GLU A 57 0.53 -3.21 -6.72
N VAL A 58 0.60 -2.03 -6.10
CA VAL A 58 0.48 -1.88 -4.64
C VAL A 58 -0.89 -2.35 -4.15
N ILE A 59 -1.99 -1.99 -4.82
CA ILE A 59 -3.34 -2.42 -4.44
C ILE A 59 -3.45 -3.94 -4.47
N ILE A 60 -3.02 -4.58 -5.56
CA ILE A 60 -3.03 -6.04 -5.72
C ILE A 60 -2.21 -6.69 -4.60
N TYR A 61 -1.02 -6.16 -4.33
CA TYR A 61 -0.15 -6.69 -3.29
C TYR A 61 -0.76 -6.54 -1.89
N MET A 62 -1.34 -5.37 -1.57
CA MET A 62 -2.05 -5.14 -0.31
C MET A 62 -3.22 -6.11 -0.12
N GLN A 63 -4.03 -6.32 -1.16
CA GLN A 63 -5.16 -7.26 -1.10
C GLN A 63 -4.68 -8.69 -0.87
N LYS A 64 -3.63 -9.13 -1.57
CA LYS A 64 -3.01 -10.45 -1.36
C LYS A 64 -2.46 -10.59 0.05
N TRP A 65 -1.79 -9.56 0.56
CA TRP A 65 -1.30 -9.54 1.93
C TRP A 65 -2.45 -9.69 2.91
N ILE A 66 -3.51 -8.87 2.77
CA ILE A 66 -4.69 -8.90 3.64
C ILE A 66 -5.37 -10.26 3.66
N PHE A 67 -5.56 -10.86 2.49
CA PHE A 67 -6.15 -12.19 2.39
C PHE A 67 -5.32 -13.27 3.09
N ASN A 68 -3.99 -13.15 3.03
CA ASN A 68 -3.06 -14.14 3.57
C ASN A 68 -2.42 -13.72 4.90
N GLN A 69 -2.94 -12.68 5.56
CA GLN A 69 -2.22 -11.95 6.61
C GLN A 69 -1.66 -12.92 7.64
N LYS A 70 -0.35 -13.11 7.52
CA LYS A 70 0.51 -13.84 8.43
C LYS A 70 0.77 -13.01 9.68
#